data_AF-A0AAX2B5A1-F1
#
_entry.id   AF-A0AAX2B5A1-F1
#
_cell.length_a   1.000
_cell.length_b   1.000
_cell.length_c   1.000
_cell.angle_alpha   90.00
_cell.angle_beta   90.00
_cell.angle_gamma   90.00
#
_symmetry.space_group_name_H-M   'P 1'
#
loop_
_entity.id
_entity.type
_entity.pdbx_description
1 polymer ?
#
loop_
_entity_poly.entity_id
_entity_poly.type
_entity_poly.pdbx_seq_one_letter_code
_entity_poly.pdbx_strand_id
1 'polypeptide(L)'
;MTKSTITRERLAKIKSWRETYGAGSNVMLPAEEAEELARMALAAMDSEPVAFTEKHEILNMHATGLYLRAWPADRARNAVEGYTIPLYRHAQPASERDQVRIAHAEWSQATFGNVGPVGQLKHLSKEALEAAAEPGDLSEWADMQFLLWDAQRRAGITDEQITQAMIEKLAVNKQRSWPEPKDGEPRLHIKERPRKKVDRCDVCTEGARGGCGTCIFNGNFE
;
A
#
# COMPACT_ATOMS: atom_id res chain seq x y z
N MET A 1 45.62 -13.53 2.98
CA MET A 1 44.20 -13.94 2.87
C MET A 1 43.66 -13.38 1.57
N THR A 2 43.46 -14.24 0.57
CA THR A 2 42.83 -13.87 -0.70
C THR A 2 41.38 -13.49 -0.41
N LYS A 3 40.96 -12.27 -0.77
CA LYS A 3 39.55 -11.88 -0.80
C LYS A 3 38.83 -12.84 -1.75
N SER A 4 38.18 -13.86 -1.20
CA SER A 4 37.33 -14.76 -1.99
C SER A 4 36.04 -13.99 -2.28
N THR A 5 35.98 -13.33 -3.44
CA THR A 5 34.76 -12.65 -3.87
C THR A 5 33.87 -13.67 -4.55
N ILE A 6 32.71 -13.98 -3.96
CA ILE A 6 31.71 -14.83 -4.62
C ILE A 6 31.30 -14.19 -5.96
N THR A 7 31.43 -14.94 -7.06
CA THR A 7 31.17 -14.37 -8.39
C THR A 7 29.69 -14.23 -8.67
N ARG A 8 29.32 -13.38 -9.63
CA ARG A 8 27.92 -13.20 -10.06
C ARG A 8 27.32 -14.49 -10.60
N GLU A 9 28.09 -15.26 -11.35
CA GLU A 9 27.69 -16.56 -11.89
C GLU A 9 27.42 -17.56 -10.76
N ARG A 10 28.26 -17.53 -9.72
CA ARG A 10 28.08 -18.38 -8.54
C ARG A 10 26.81 -18.02 -7.78
N LEU A 11 26.55 -16.74 -7.55
CA LEU A 11 25.31 -16.25 -6.95
C LEU A 11 24.06 -16.64 -7.76
N ALA A 12 24.11 -16.51 -9.09
CA ALA A 12 23.02 -16.91 -9.97
C ALA A 12 22.72 -18.42 -9.87
N LYS A 13 23.77 -19.25 -9.79
CA LYS A 13 23.64 -20.69 -9.58
C LYS A 13 23.05 -21.04 -8.22
N ILE A 14 23.45 -20.32 -7.15
CA ILE A 14 22.85 -20.50 -5.81
C ILE A 14 21.37 -20.13 -5.84
N LYS A 15 21.01 -19.02 -6.52
CA LYS A 15 19.61 -18.59 -6.67
C LYS A 15 18.75 -19.63 -7.40
N SER A 16 19.27 -20.28 -8.45
CA SER A 16 18.52 -21.28 -9.23
C SER A 16 18.28 -22.59 -8.48
N TRP A 17 18.97 -22.83 -7.35
CA TRP A 17 18.82 -24.07 -6.59
C TRP A 17 17.43 -24.26 -6.00
N ARG A 18 16.68 -23.19 -5.71
CA ARG A 18 15.27 -23.29 -5.29
C ARG A 18 14.41 -23.98 -6.34
N GLU A 19 14.63 -23.68 -7.61
CA GLU A 19 13.92 -24.30 -8.74
C GLU A 19 14.38 -25.75 -8.97
N THR A 20 15.65 -26.04 -8.67
CA THR A 20 16.24 -27.37 -8.86
C THR A 20 15.84 -28.37 -7.77
N TYR A 21 15.84 -27.94 -6.51
CA TYR A 21 15.67 -28.82 -5.36
C TYR A 21 14.33 -28.65 -4.63
N GLY A 22 13.53 -27.63 -4.96
CA GLY A 22 12.25 -27.37 -4.31
C GLY A 22 12.36 -26.66 -2.95
N ALA A 23 11.24 -26.10 -2.50
CA ALA A 23 11.15 -25.46 -1.19
C ALA A 23 11.22 -26.53 -0.07
N GLY A 24 12.16 -26.36 0.88
CA GLY A 24 12.37 -27.29 2.00
C GLY A 24 13.60 -28.20 1.88
N SER A 25 14.33 -28.15 0.76
CA SER A 25 15.57 -28.89 0.58
C SER A 25 16.75 -28.20 1.27
N ASN A 26 17.55 -28.97 2.02
CA ASN A 26 18.82 -28.48 2.56
C ASN A 26 19.88 -28.43 1.47
N VAL A 27 20.49 -27.26 1.26
CA VAL A 27 21.58 -27.09 0.30
C VAL A 27 22.85 -26.69 1.03
N MET A 28 23.94 -27.43 0.79
CA MET A 28 25.23 -27.20 1.41
C MET A 28 26.07 -26.21 0.61
N LEU A 29 26.56 -25.17 1.28
CA LEU A 29 27.52 -24.21 0.74
C LEU A 29 28.89 -24.44 1.37
N PRO A 30 30.00 -24.25 0.62
CA PRO A 30 31.32 -24.11 1.22
C PRO A 30 31.30 -23.05 2.32
N ALA A 31 32.02 -23.31 3.41
CA ALA A 31 32.03 -22.42 4.58
C ALA A 31 32.40 -20.97 4.21
N GLU A 32 33.39 -20.79 3.34
CA GLU A 32 33.82 -19.47 2.87
C GLU A 32 32.73 -18.73 2.06
N GLU A 33 31.96 -19.44 1.23
CA GLU A 33 30.84 -18.84 0.47
C GLU A 33 29.70 -18.44 1.41
N ALA A 34 29.40 -19.30 2.40
CA ALA A 34 28.37 -19.02 3.40
C ALA A 34 28.76 -17.81 4.30
N GLU A 35 30.02 -17.74 4.72
CA GLU A 35 30.54 -16.62 5.51
C GLU A 35 30.46 -15.29 4.74
N GLU A 36 30.89 -15.28 3.47
CA GLU A 36 30.86 -14.07 2.66
C GLU A 36 29.42 -13.61 2.36
N LEU A 37 28.50 -14.55 2.08
CA LEU A 37 27.07 -14.25 1.92
C LEU A 37 26.47 -13.66 3.20
N ALA A 38 26.75 -14.26 4.36
CA ALA A 38 26.27 -13.78 5.65
C ALA A 38 26.81 -12.36 5.94
N ARG A 39 28.09 -12.12 5.70
CA ARG A 39 28.73 -10.81 5.87
C ARG A 39 28.08 -9.75 4.99
N MET A 40 27.81 -10.06 3.72
CA MET A 40 27.14 -9.14 2.79
C MET A 40 25.69 -8.85 3.21
N ALA A 41 24.94 -9.88 3.63
CA ALA A 41 23.56 -9.73 4.08
C ALA A 41 23.46 -8.88 5.35
N LEU A 42 24.29 -9.16 6.36
CA LEU A 42 24.36 -8.37 7.59
C LEU A 42 24.74 -6.92 7.31
N ALA A 43 25.75 -6.69 6.47
CA ALA A 43 26.15 -5.32 6.10
C ALA A 43 25.04 -4.54 5.36
N ALA A 44 24.13 -5.21 4.66
CA ALA A 44 22.97 -4.58 4.04
C ALA A 44 21.85 -4.31 5.06
N MET A 45 21.61 -5.22 6.00
CA MET A 45 20.62 -5.07 7.07
C MET A 45 21.00 -3.95 8.06
N ASP A 46 22.29 -3.85 8.41
CA ASP A 46 22.81 -2.88 9.37
C ASP A 46 23.18 -1.54 8.73
N SER A 47 22.84 -1.33 7.45
CA SER A 47 23.30 -0.14 6.74
C SER A 47 22.54 1.11 7.17
N GLU A 48 23.27 2.12 7.65
CA GLU A 48 22.69 3.45 7.86
C GLU A 48 22.60 4.22 6.52
N PRO A 49 21.63 5.15 6.39
CA PRO A 49 21.57 6.06 5.25
C PRO A 49 22.87 6.84 5.10
N VAL A 50 23.40 6.93 3.89
CA VAL A 50 24.60 7.75 3.61
C VAL A 50 24.27 9.22 3.38
N ALA A 51 23.03 9.50 2.99
CA ALA A 51 22.51 10.85 2.80
C ALA A 51 20.98 10.86 2.86
N PHE A 52 20.38 12.04 2.89
CA PHE A 52 18.94 12.25 2.80
C PHE A 52 18.61 13.21 1.67
N THR A 53 17.49 12.98 0.99
CA THR A 53 16.92 13.83 -0.06
C THR A 53 15.44 14.13 0.19
N GLU A 54 14.78 14.84 -0.72
CA GLU A 54 13.34 15.13 -0.66
C GLU A 54 12.59 14.73 -1.93
N LYS A 55 11.26 14.60 -1.84
CA LYS A 55 10.43 14.12 -2.94
C LYS A 55 10.51 15.02 -4.18
N HIS A 56 10.57 16.33 -4.00
CA HIS A 56 10.65 17.29 -5.12
C HIS A 56 11.95 17.13 -5.90
N GLU A 57 13.09 16.91 -5.23
CA GLU A 57 14.38 16.68 -5.91
C GLU A 57 14.36 15.41 -6.77
N ILE A 58 13.73 14.33 -6.30
CA ILE A 58 13.56 13.10 -7.09
C ILE A 58 12.69 13.36 -8.32
N LEU A 59 11.54 14.03 -8.14
CA LEU A 59 10.64 14.36 -9.25
C LEU A 59 11.30 15.30 -10.27
N ASN A 60 12.06 16.30 -9.79
CA ASN A 60 12.79 17.24 -10.63
C ASN A 60 13.90 16.55 -11.43
N MET A 61 14.65 15.64 -10.82
CA MET A 61 15.65 14.83 -11.52
C MET A 61 15.00 14.06 -12.67
N HIS A 62 13.84 13.43 -12.43
CA HIS A 62 13.11 12.69 -13.46
C HIS A 62 12.59 13.59 -14.58
N ALA A 63 12.19 14.83 -14.26
CA ALA A 63 11.61 15.77 -15.23
C ALA A 63 12.65 16.59 -16.01
N THR A 64 13.80 16.90 -15.41
CA THR A 64 14.77 17.89 -15.93
C THR A 64 16.17 17.33 -16.15
N GLY A 65 16.50 16.17 -15.59
CA GLY A 65 17.86 15.60 -15.62
C GLY A 65 18.89 16.37 -14.78
N LEU A 66 18.47 17.30 -13.92
CA LEU A 66 19.34 17.99 -12.96
C LEU A 66 19.84 17.04 -11.85
N TYR A 67 20.95 17.43 -11.21
CA TYR A 67 21.59 16.64 -10.15
C TYR A 67 20.68 16.54 -8.91
N LEU A 68 20.64 15.36 -8.30
CA LEU A 68 19.92 15.12 -7.04
C LEU A 68 20.73 15.73 -5.88
N ARG A 69 20.14 16.69 -5.17
CA ARG A 69 20.72 17.22 -3.94
C ARG A 69 20.44 16.25 -2.78
N ALA A 70 21.50 15.81 -2.12
CA ALA A 70 21.41 15.01 -0.92
C ALA A 70 22.37 15.52 0.15
N TRP A 71 21.91 15.55 1.40
CA TRP A 71 22.67 16.03 2.53
C TRP A 71 23.22 14.88 3.38
N PRO A 72 24.43 15.00 3.95
CA PRO A 72 24.99 14.00 4.85
C PRO A 72 24.03 13.68 6.01
N ALA A 73 24.17 12.49 6.58
CA ALA A 73 23.30 11.98 7.63
C ALA A 73 23.42 12.69 9.01
N ASP A 74 24.06 13.87 9.13
CA ASP A 74 24.28 14.57 10.40
C ASP A 74 23.05 15.36 10.94
N ARG A 75 21.97 14.60 11.14
CA ARG A 75 20.95 14.60 12.21
C ARG A 75 20.29 15.85 12.80
N ALA A 76 20.57 17.10 12.42
CA ALA A 76 19.77 18.24 12.92
C ALA A 76 19.08 19.08 11.82
N ARG A 77 19.73 19.28 10.67
CA ARG A 77 19.20 20.13 9.60
C ARG A 77 18.16 19.45 8.70
N ASN A 78 18.31 18.15 8.46
CA ASN A 78 17.50 17.43 7.46
C ASN A 78 16.00 17.37 7.83
N ALA A 79 15.66 17.27 9.12
CA ALA A 79 14.27 17.28 9.58
C ALA A 79 13.61 18.67 9.47
N VAL A 80 14.39 19.74 9.57
CA VAL A 80 13.91 21.14 9.47
C VAL A 80 13.71 21.55 8.01
N GLU A 81 14.54 21.02 7.10
CA GLU A 81 14.54 21.40 5.68
C GLU A 81 13.79 20.42 4.75
N GLY A 82 13.11 19.40 5.29
CA GLY A 82 12.25 18.50 4.50
C GLY A 82 12.97 17.31 3.84
N TYR A 83 14.28 17.15 4.05
CA TYR A 83 15.08 16.04 3.54
C TYR A 83 14.86 14.76 4.37
N THR A 84 13.75 14.08 4.06
CA THR A 84 13.25 12.93 4.83
C THR A 84 13.44 11.58 4.14
N ILE A 85 13.87 11.57 2.87
CA ILE A 85 14.03 10.33 2.09
C ILE A 85 15.47 9.82 2.26
N PRO A 86 15.69 8.68 2.93
CA PRO A 86 17.03 8.14 3.12
C PRO A 86 17.59 7.54 1.82
N LEU A 87 18.87 7.78 1.57
CA LEU A 87 19.63 7.19 0.47
C LEU A 87 20.63 6.18 1.04
N TYR A 88 20.59 4.96 0.51
CA TYR A 88 21.46 3.87 0.93
C TYR A 88 22.40 3.47 -0.19
N ARG A 89 23.59 2.95 0.16
CA ARG A 89 24.57 2.44 -0.83
C ARG A 89 24.13 1.13 -1.48
N HIS A 90 23.26 0.39 -0.80
CA HIS A 90 22.79 -0.92 -1.21
C HIS A 90 21.27 -0.99 -1.05
N ALA A 91 20.63 -1.86 -1.83
CA ALA A 91 19.21 -2.14 -1.66
C ALA A 91 18.96 -2.61 -0.24
N GLN A 92 18.03 -1.95 0.45
CA GLN A 92 17.61 -2.39 1.77
C GLN A 92 16.82 -3.68 1.63
N PRO A 93 16.93 -4.62 2.58
CA PRO A 93 15.99 -5.72 2.65
C PRO A 93 14.56 -5.16 2.67
N ALA A 94 13.63 -5.89 2.05
CA ALA A 94 12.21 -5.56 2.19
C ALA A 94 11.86 -5.50 3.67
N SER A 95 10.91 -4.64 4.06
CA SER A 95 10.51 -4.54 5.46
C SER A 95 10.05 -5.91 5.97
N GLU A 96 10.16 -6.19 7.27
CA GLU A 96 9.68 -7.46 7.85
C GLU A 96 8.23 -7.75 7.44
N ARG A 97 7.40 -6.71 7.36
CA ARG A 97 6.01 -6.79 6.89
C ARG A 97 5.92 -7.26 5.44
N ASP A 98 6.77 -6.76 4.55
CA ASP A 98 6.80 -7.18 3.16
C ASP A 98 7.34 -8.61 3.02
N GLN A 99 8.32 -9.00 3.83
CA GLN A 99 8.82 -10.38 3.88
C GLN A 99 7.72 -11.35 4.31
N VAL A 100 6.98 -11.02 5.37
CA VAL A 100 5.81 -11.79 5.82
C VAL A 100 4.75 -11.88 4.71
N ARG A 101 4.48 -10.78 4.01
CA ARG A 101 3.53 -10.76 2.89
C ARG A 101 3.95 -11.68 1.74
N ILE A 102 5.24 -11.66 1.37
CA ILE A 102 5.79 -12.52 0.32
C ILE A 102 5.70 -14.00 0.74
N ALA A 103 6.16 -14.33 1.96
CA ALA A 103 6.11 -15.70 2.47
C ALA A 103 4.66 -16.23 2.53
N HIS A 104 3.72 -15.39 2.98
CA HIS A 104 2.30 -15.72 2.99
C HIS A 104 1.76 -16.00 1.58
N ALA A 105 2.10 -15.16 0.60
CA ALA A 105 1.69 -15.34 -0.78
C ALA A 105 2.23 -16.66 -1.39
N GLU A 106 3.49 -16.98 -1.13
CA GLU A 106 4.12 -18.22 -1.57
C GLU A 106 3.45 -19.45 -0.94
N TRP A 107 3.22 -19.42 0.37
CA TRP A 107 2.52 -20.49 1.10
C TRP A 107 1.08 -20.66 0.60
N SER A 108 0.30 -19.58 0.51
CA SER A 108 -1.09 -19.62 0.04
C SER A 108 -1.19 -20.17 -1.39
N GLN A 109 -0.23 -19.81 -2.26
CA GLN A 109 -0.16 -20.37 -3.61
C GLN A 109 0.11 -21.87 -3.61
N ALA A 110 1.05 -22.34 -2.78
CA ALA A 110 1.41 -23.75 -2.69
C ALA A 110 0.27 -24.60 -2.09
N THR A 111 -0.43 -24.06 -1.10
CA THR A 111 -1.49 -24.80 -0.37
C THR A 111 -2.82 -24.80 -1.10
N PHE A 112 -3.25 -23.65 -1.63
CA PHE A 112 -4.60 -23.49 -2.18
C PHE A 112 -4.63 -23.38 -3.71
N GLY A 113 -3.46 -23.31 -4.36
CA GLY A 113 -3.36 -23.18 -5.81
C GLY A 113 -3.93 -21.87 -6.34
N ASN A 114 -4.30 -21.88 -7.62
CA ASN A 114 -4.77 -20.70 -8.35
C ASN A 114 -6.30 -20.53 -8.23
N VAL A 115 -6.77 -20.13 -7.05
CA VAL A 115 -8.17 -19.72 -6.81
C VAL A 115 -8.34 -18.20 -6.89
N GLY A 116 -9.54 -17.75 -7.24
CA GLY A 116 -9.90 -16.33 -7.29
C GLY A 116 -10.14 -15.70 -5.90
N PRO A 117 -10.29 -14.37 -5.83
CA PRO A 117 -10.26 -13.60 -4.57
C PRO A 117 -11.53 -13.73 -3.69
N VAL A 118 -12.63 -14.26 -4.23
CA VAL A 118 -13.95 -14.24 -3.56
C VAL A 118 -13.95 -15.09 -2.29
N GLY A 119 -13.22 -16.21 -2.26
CA GLY A 119 -13.13 -17.07 -1.09
C GLY A 119 -12.51 -16.33 0.11
N GLN A 120 -11.38 -15.67 -0.14
CA GLN A 120 -10.65 -14.87 0.84
C GLN A 120 -11.51 -13.72 1.37
N LEU A 121 -12.25 -13.02 0.49
CA LEU A 121 -13.15 -11.94 0.93
C LEU A 121 -14.31 -12.42 1.79
N LYS A 122 -14.89 -13.59 1.48
CA LYS A 122 -15.93 -14.20 2.32
C LYS A 122 -15.39 -14.64 3.68
N HIS A 123 -14.14 -15.12 3.71
CA HIS A 123 -13.46 -15.48 4.95
C HIS A 123 -13.15 -14.23 5.77
N LEU A 124 -12.67 -13.15 5.14
CA LEU A 124 -12.39 -11.87 5.78
C LEU A 124 -13.63 -11.32 6.51
N SER A 125 -14.82 -11.49 5.96
CA SER A 125 -16.07 -11.12 6.65
C SER A 125 -16.28 -11.84 7.99
N LYS A 126 -15.80 -13.07 8.13
CA LYS A 126 -15.91 -13.86 9.37
C LYS A 126 -14.87 -13.43 10.39
N GLU A 127 -13.61 -13.33 9.97
CA GLU A 127 -12.51 -12.86 10.82
C GLU A 127 -12.76 -11.44 11.34
N ALA A 128 -13.44 -10.59 10.55
CA ALA A 128 -13.85 -9.27 11.02
C ALA A 128 -14.88 -9.32 12.18
N LEU A 129 -15.71 -10.36 12.25
CA LEU A 129 -16.63 -10.57 13.37
C LEU A 129 -15.92 -11.15 14.59
N GLU A 130 -14.94 -12.04 14.37
CA GLU A 130 -14.11 -12.63 15.43
C GLU A 130 -13.24 -11.54 16.08
N ALA A 131 -12.54 -10.73 15.29
CA ALA A 131 -11.83 -9.54 15.75
C ALA A 131 -12.72 -8.52 16.47
N ALA A 132 -13.98 -8.36 16.06
CA ALA A 132 -14.92 -7.47 16.73
C ALA A 132 -15.38 -8.03 18.09
N ALA A 133 -15.46 -9.35 18.24
CA ALA A 133 -15.79 -10.01 19.50
C ALA A 133 -14.62 -9.97 20.49
N GLU A 134 -13.38 -10.09 20.01
CA GLU A 134 -12.17 -10.06 20.83
C GLU A 134 -11.13 -9.07 20.28
N PRO A 135 -11.35 -7.74 20.39
CA PRO A 135 -10.47 -6.73 19.79
C PRO A 135 -9.03 -6.74 20.32
N GLY A 136 -8.81 -7.37 21.48
CA GLY A 136 -7.49 -7.54 22.09
C GLY A 136 -6.69 -8.73 21.56
N ASP A 137 -7.31 -9.64 20.81
CA ASP A 137 -6.59 -10.75 20.20
C ASP A 137 -5.93 -10.32 18.89
N LEU A 138 -4.59 -10.27 18.89
CA LEU A 138 -3.82 -9.87 17.72
C LEU A 138 -3.85 -10.91 16.59
N SER A 139 -4.17 -12.18 16.85
CA SER A 139 -4.30 -13.19 15.77
C SER A 139 -5.39 -12.81 14.78
N GLU A 140 -6.55 -12.42 15.29
CA GLU A 140 -7.71 -12.06 14.46
C GLU A 140 -7.42 -10.88 13.52
N TRP A 141 -6.64 -9.90 14.01
CA TRP A 141 -6.16 -8.80 13.17
C TRP A 141 -5.17 -9.26 12.10
N ALA A 142 -4.30 -10.22 12.45
CA ALA A 142 -3.35 -10.81 11.50
C ALA A 142 -4.08 -11.61 10.41
N ASP A 143 -5.10 -12.39 10.76
CA ASP A 143 -5.91 -13.15 9.81
C ASP A 143 -6.64 -12.25 8.82
N MET A 144 -7.24 -11.15 9.30
CA MET A 144 -7.80 -10.13 8.41
C MET A 144 -6.75 -9.59 7.43
N GLN A 145 -5.52 -9.37 7.91
CA GLN A 145 -4.45 -8.81 7.08
C GLN A 145 -3.98 -9.79 6.00
N PHE A 146 -3.80 -11.07 6.36
CA PHE A 146 -3.44 -12.14 5.44
C PHE A 146 -4.51 -12.37 4.36
N LEU A 147 -5.78 -12.42 4.76
CA LEU A 147 -6.90 -12.61 3.83
C LEU A 147 -7.04 -11.45 2.85
N LEU A 148 -6.87 -10.21 3.33
CA LEU A 148 -6.92 -9.03 2.46
C LEU A 148 -5.78 -9.01 1.45
N TRP A 149 -4.54 -9.31 1.88
CA TRP A 149 -3.39 -9.39 0.98
C TRP A 149 -3.56 -10.47 -0.09
N ASP A 150 -4.06 -11.65 0.29
CA ASP A 150 -4.25 -12.74 -0.65
C ASP A 150 -5.40 -12.47 -1.63
N ALA A 151 -6.49 -11.85 -1.16
CA ALA A 151 -7.55 -11.37 -2.04
C ALA A 151 -7.04 -10.35 -3.08
N GLN A 152 -6.24 -9.36 -2.65
CA GLN A 152 -5.65 -8.37 -3.55
C GLN A 152 -4.74 -9.03 -4.60
N ARG A 153 -3.84 -9.91 -4.15
CA ARG A 153 -2.94 -10.68 -5.01
C ARG A 153 -3.71 -11.49 -6.06
N ARG A 154 -4.73 -12.22 -5.64
CA ARG A 154 -5.57 -13.06 -6.52
C ARG A 154 -6.44 -12.25 -7.48
N ALA A 155 -6.75 -11.00 -7.13
CA ALA A 155 -7.42 -10.06 -8.02
C ALA A 155 -6.46 -9.36 -9.00
N GLY A 156 -5.14 -9.59 -8.90
CA GLY A 156 -4.13 -8.92 -9.71
C GLY A 156 -3.94 -7.45 -9.36
N ILE A 157 -4.33 -7.02 -8.15
CA ILE A 157 -4.21 -5.64 -7.69
C ILE A 157 -2.79 -5.42 -7.18
N THR A 158 -2.06 -4.45 -7.75
CA THR A 158 -0.72 -4.09 -7.29
C THR A 158 -0.77 -3.15 -6.09
N ASP A 159 0.34 -3.07 -5.35
CA ASP A 159 0.45 -2.18 -4.20
C ASP A 159 0.34 -0.70 -4.60
N GLU A 160 0.83 -0.33 -5.78
CA GLU A 160 0.67 1.02 -6.33
C GLU A 160 -0.79 1.32 -6.64
N GLN A 161 -1.51 0.37 -7.25
CA GLN A 161 -2.92 0.55 -7.60
C GLN A 161 -3.79 0.73 -6.36
N ILE A 162 -3.64 -0.12 -5.34
CA ILE A 162 -4.43 0.00 -4.11
C ILE A 162 -4.04 1.26 -3.33
N THR A 163 -2.76 1.60 -3.27
CA THR A 163 -2.29 2.83 -2.59
C THR A 163 -2.88 4.07 -3.23
N GLN A 164 -2.86 4.16 -4.56
CA GLN A 164 -3.46 5.27 -5.29
C GLN A 164 -4.98 5.35 -5.05
N ALA A 165 -5.68 4.22 -5.11
CA ALA A 165 -7.11 4.15 -4.81
C ALA A 165 -7.42 4.59 -3.36
N MET A 166 -6.57 4.24 -2.39
CA MET A 166 -6.70 4.67 -1.00
C MET A 166 -6.51 6.19 -0.84
N ILE A 167 -5.53 6.79 -1.53
CA ILE A 167 -5.27 8.24 -1.52
C ILE A 167 -6.49 8.99 -2.05
N GLU A 168 -6.99 8.59 -3.22
CA GLU A 168 -8.17 9.19 -3.84
C GLU A 168 -9.41 9.01 -2.98
N LYS A 169 -9.61 7.81 -2.43
CA LYS A 169 -10.75 7.50 -1.56
C LYS A 169 -10.71 8.33 -0.27
N LEU A 170 -9.53 8.54 0.31
CA LEU A 170 -9.34 9.36 1.50
C LEU A 170 -9.70 10.83 1.22
N ALA A 171 -9.27 11.38 0.08
CA ALA A 171 -9.63 12.74 -0.32
C ALA A 171 -11.16 12.92 -0.42
N VAL A 172 -11.86 11.96 -1.05
CA VAL A 172 -13.33 11.95 -1.13
C VAL A 172 -13.96 11.82 0.26
N ASN A 173 -13.45 10.94 1.13
CA ASN A 173 -14.00 10.73 2.46
C ASN A 173 -13.88 11.97 3.37
N LYS A 174 -12.80 12.75 3.23
CA LYS A 174 -12.59 14.02 3.96
C LYS A 174 -13.59 15.11 3.57
N GLN A 175 -14.17 15.05 2.38
CA GLN A 175 -15.16 16.03 1.89
C GLN A 175 -16.61 15.66 2.27
N ARG A 176 -16.84 14.49 2.89
CA ARG A 176 -18.18 14.01 3.25
C ARG A 176 -18.62 14.52 4.61
N SER A 177 -19.93 14.63 4.77
CA SER A 177 -20.57 14.83 6.07
C SER A 177 -20.78 13.49 6.77
N TRP A 178 -20.40 13.44 8.03
CA TRP A 178 -20.47 12.24 8.88
C TRP A 178 -21.40 12.49 10.07
N PRO A 179 -22.19 11.49 10.50
CA PRO A 179 -23.00 11.59 11.70
C PRO A 179 -22.12 11.57 12.96
N GLU A 180 -22.73 11.94 14.09
CA GLU A 180 -22.06 11.95 15.39
C GLU A 180 -21.44 10.58 15.77
N PRO A 181 -20.20 10.56 16.29
CA PRO A 181 -19.95 10.02 17.61
C PRO A 181 -20.50 8.69 18.17
N LYS A 182 -20.83 7.60 17.46
CA LYS A 182 -21.29 6.34 18.14
C LYS A 182 -20.22 5.24 18.22
N ASP A 183 -20.04 4.68 19.42
CA ASP A 183 -19.14 3.56 19.68
C ASP A 183 -19.81 2.22 19.31
N GLY A 184 -19.00 1.24 18.87
CA GLY A 184 -19.47 -0.09 18.44
C GLY A 184 -20.29 -0.16 17.15
N GLU A 185 -20.72 0.98 16.58
CA GLU A 185 -21.64 1.02 15.44
C GLU A 185 -20.98 1.49 14.13
N PRO A 186 -21.27 0.84 12.98
CA PRO A 186 -20.80 1.30 11.68
C PRO A 186 -21.30 2.71 11.35
N ARG A 187 -20.39 3.56 10.84
CA ARG A 187 -20.74 4.92 10.42
C ARG A 187 -20.83 5.04 8.93
N LEU A 188 -22.00 5.46 8.46
CA LEU A 188 -22.26 5.72 7.05
C LEU A 188 -22.30 7.22 6.81
N HIS A 189 -21.66 7.67 5.73
CA HIS A 189 -21.74 9.05 5.28
C HIS A 189 -23.18 9.46 4.98
N ILE A 190 -23.50 10.73 5.26
CA ILE A 190 -24.82 11.29 4.97
C ILE A 190 -24.92 11.49 3.46
N LYS A 191 -25.90 10.83 2.82
CA LYS A 191 -26.22 11.08 1.42
C LYS A 191 -27.05 12.36 1.35
N GLU A 192 -26.64 13.33 0.52
CA GLU A 192 -27.52 14.44 0.19
C GLU A 192 -28.80 13.86 -0.42
N ARG A 193 -29.96 14.23 0.14
CA ARG A 193 -31.23 13.91 -0.50
C ARG A 193 -31.22 14.60 -1.86
N PRO A 194 -31.55 13.92 -2.97
CA PRO A 194 -31.72 14.60 -4.24
C PRO A 194 -32.72 15.74 -4.01
N ARG A 195 -32.34 16.97 -4.39
CA ARG A 195 -33.28 18.09 -4.38
C ARG A 195 -34.50 17.62 -5.15
N LYS A 196 -35.68 17.62 -4.52
CA LYS A 196 -36.93 17.39 -5.25
C LYS A 196 -36.91 18.37 -6.42
N LYS A 197 -36.88 17.87 -7.65
CA LYS A 197 -37.24 18.67 -8.81
C LYS A 197 -38.64 19.19 -8.53
N VAL A 198 -38.75 20.48 -8.22
CA VAL A 198 -40.05 21.14 -8.12
C VAL A 198 -40.48 21.35 -9.57
N ASP A 199 -41.10 20.32 -10.16
CA ASP A 199 -41.54 20.34 -11.56
C ASP A 199 -42.75 21.27 -11.79
N ARG A 200 -43.30 21.87 -10.73
CA ARG A 200 -44.48 22.74 -10.83
C ARG A 200 -44.47 23.86 -9.81
N CYS A 201 -44.71 25.07 -10.29
CA CYS A 201 -45.04 26.22 -9.46
C CYS A 201 -46.48 26.05 -8.97
N ASP A 202 -46.69 25.98 -7.65
CA ASP A 202 -48.03 25.84 -7.04
C ASP A 202 -48.91 27.08 -7.25
N VAL A 203 -48.33 28.19 -7.73
CA VAL A 203 -49.02 29.44 -8.08
C VAL A 203 -49.60 29.39 -9.50
N CYS A 204 -49.03 28.59 -10.41
CA CYS A 204 -49.44 28.53 -11.81
C CYS A 204 -50.28 27.27 -12.06
N THR A 205 -51.57 27.32 -11.71
CA THR A 205 -52.48 26.18 -11.88
C THR A 205 -52.90 25.90 -13.34
N GLU A 206 -52.38 26.65 -14.31
CA GLU A 206 -52.66 26.42 -15.73
C GLU A 206 -51.37 26.40 -16.55
N GLY A 207 -50.94 25.19 -16.93
CA GLY A 207 -50.47 24.86 -18.28
C GLY A 207 -49.35 25.67 -18.96
N ALA A 208 -48.59 26.52 -18.28
CA ALA A 208 -47.55 27.31 -18.94
C ALA A 208 -46.21 26.53 -19.01
N ARG A 209 -45.87 26.01 -20.21
CA ARG A 209 -44.48 25.72 -20.55
C ARG A 209 -43.75 27.07 -20.69
N GLY A 210 -43.05 27.47 -19.65
CA GLY A 210 -42.40 28.77 -19.55
C GLY A 210 -42.83 29.43 -18.26
N GLY A 211 -41.93 29.46 -17.28
CA GLY A 211 -42.19 30.01 -15.95
C GLY A 211 -42.80 31.40 -16.03
N CYS A 212 -43.79 31.67 -15.18
CA CYS A 212 -44.31 33.02 -15.02
C CYS A 212 -43.13 33.95 -14.70
N GLY A 213 -43.02 35.08 -15.41
CA GLY A 213 -41.90 36.03 -15.35
C GLY A 213 -41.72 36.76 -14.02
N THR A 214 -42.15 36.15 -12.90
CA THR A 214 -42.01 36.66 -11.52
C THR A 214 -41.16 35.72 -10.65
N CYS A 215 -40.85 34.50 -11.12
CA CYS A 215 -39.87 33.64 -10.47
C CYS A 215 -38.48 34.00 -11.00
N ILE A 216 -37.71 34.76 -10.20
CA ILE A 216 -36.30 35.06 -10.48
C ILE A 216 -35.53 33.73 -10.50
N PHE A 217 -35.42 33.14 -11.69
CA PHE A 217 -34.45 32.10 -11.98
C PHE A 217 -33.09 32.78 -12.09
N ASN A 218 -32.41 32.97 -10.95
CA ASN A 218 -30.96 33.18 -10.95
C ASN A 218 -30.28 31.85 -11.28
N GLY A 219 -30.36 31.46 -12.54
CA GLY A 219 -29.60 30.35 -13.10
C GLY A 219 -28.31 30.87 -13.72
N ASN A 220 -27.24 30.95 -12.93
CA ASN A 220 -25.90 30.73 -13.50
C ASN A 220 -25.71 29.21 -13.53
N PHE A 221 -25.93 28.61 -14.69
CA PHE A 221 -25.41 27.29 -15.00
C PHE A 221 -24.01 27.48 -15.60
N GLU A 222 -22.99 27.31 -14.77
CA GLU A 222 -21.69 26.72 -15.16
C GLU A 222 -21.62 25.30 -14.57
#